data_AF-A0A2V7D1C1-F1
#
_entry.id   AF-A0A2V7D1C1-F1
#
_cell.length_a   1.000
_cell.length_b   1.000
_cell.length_c   1.000
_cell.angle_alpha   90.00
_cell.angle_beta   90.00
_cell.angle_gamma   90.00
#
_symmetry.space_group_name_H-M   'P 1'
#
loop_
_entity.id
_entity.type
_entity.pdbx_description
1 polymer ?
#
loop_
_entity_poly.entity_id
_entity_poly.type
_entity_poly.pdbx_seq_one_letter_code
_entity_poly.pdbx_strand_id
1 'polypeptide(L)'
;MDETITRYPSTGPIFLQGGPLYVARPGQLYATYPGLTLEEYAALNSLAIERLLESLNAAAEAEQFAQRTASRSRSEGDESGWRARTTPPVGSIGYTGSYREPSADVVEVSVVSVLEARGPD
;
A
#
# COMPACT_ATOMS: atom_id res chain seq x y z
N MET A 1 -7.67 -13.08 10.55
CA MET A 1 -7.07 -11.88 9.94
C MET A 1 -6.73 -12.11 8.46
N ASP A 2 -6.19 -13.27 8.11
CA ASP A 2 -5.98 -13.67 6.71
C ASP A 2 -7.30 -13.70 5.90
N GLU A 3 -8.38 -14.25 6.49
CA GLU A 3 -9.71 -14.24 5.87
C GLU A 3 -10.22 -12.82 5.58
N THR A 4 -10.05 -11.88 6.52
CA THR A 4 -10.49 -10.49 6.35
C THR A 4 -9.73 -9.79 5.23
N ILE A 5 -8.43 -10.01 5.11
CA ILE A 5 -7.61 -9.43 4.03
C ILE A 5 -7.96 -10.06 2.69
N THR A 6 -8.16 -11.38 2.65
CA THR A 6 -8.55 -12.10 1.44
C THR A 6 -9.90 -11.64 0.92
N ARG A 7 -10.84 -11.36 1.82
CA ARG A 7 -12.20 -10.93 1.47
C ARG A 7 -12.28 -9.44 1.13
N TYR A 8 -11.51 -8.60 1.84
CA TYR A 8 -11.48 -7.15 1.67
C TYR A 8 -10.03 -6.64 1.65
N PRO A 9 -9.37 -6.67 0.47
CA PRO A 9 -7.99 -6.25 0.35
C PRO A 9 -7.73 -4.80 0.79
N SER A 10 -8.74 -3.92 0.72
CA SER A 10 -8.67 -2.54 1.23
C SER A 10 -8.32 -2.44 2.73
N THR A 11 -8.52 -3.51 3.50
CA THR A 11 -8.19 -3.56 4.92
C THR A 11 -6.70 -3.77 5.20
N GLY A 12 -5.93 -4.27 4.22
CA GLY A 12 -4.50 -4.56 4.35
C GLY A 12 -3.66 -3.40 4.90
N PRO A 13 -3.76 -2.17 4.35
CA PRO A 13 -3.01 -1.02 4.84
C PRO A 13 -3.25 -0.68 6.32
N ILE A 14 -4.45 -0.91 6.85
CA ILE A 14 -4.78 -0.64 8.26
C ILE A 14 -3.91 -1.52 9.17
N PHE A 15 -3.72 -2.78 8.79
CA PHE A 15 -2.89 -3.70 9.55
C PHE A 15 -1.40 -3.38 9.45
N LEU A 16 -0.93 -2.84 8.33
CA LEU A 16 0.48 -2.42 8.21
C LEU A 16 0.76 -1.14 9.03
N GLN A 17 -0.24 -0.27 9.17
CA GLN A 17 -0.13 0.96 9.95
C GLN A 17 -0.28 0.74 11.46
N GLY A 18 -1.11 -0.23 11.86
CA GLY A 18 -1.41 -0.48 13.27
C GLY A 18 -0.28 -1.12 14.06
N GLY A 19 0.72 -1.71 13.39
CA GLY A 19 1.94 -2.18 14.02
C GLY A 19 2.44 -3.53 13.49
N PRO A 20 3.42 -4.15 14.17
CA PRO A 20 3.95 -5.46 13.79
C PRO A 20 2.89 -6.56 13.61
N LEU A 21 3.02 -7.31 12.52
CA LEU A 21 2.28 -8.55 12.24
C LEU A 21 3.00 -9.81 12.73
N TYR A 22 4.17 -9.64 13.31
CA TYR A 22 5.04 -10.71 13.76
C TYR A 22 5.32 -10.57 15.25
N VAL A 23 5.71 -11.69 15.85
CA VAL A 23 6.22 -11.73 17.21
C VAL A 23 7.73 -11.96 17.15
N ALA A 24 8.50 -11.10 17.81
CA ALA A 24 9.92 -11.28 18.03
C ALA A 24 10.14 -11.64 19.51
N ARG A 25 10.59 -12.87 19.80
CA ARG A 25 10.94 -13.28 21.17
C ARG A 25 12.45 -13.12 21.39
N PRO A 26 12.89 -12.70 22.60
CA PRO A 26 14.30 -12.71 22.95
C PRO A 26 14.91 -14.10 22.72
N GLY A 27 16.03 -14.15 21.99
CA GLY A 27 16.71 -15.40 21.64
C GLY A 27 16.24 -16.04 20.32
N GLN A 28 15.20 -15.53 19.66
CA GLN A 28 14.87 -15.91 18.29
C GLN A 28 15.58 -15.00 17.30
N LEU A 29 16.23 -15.61 16.30
CA LEU A 29 16.95 -14.89 15.24
C LEU A 29 16.04 -14.37 14.13
N TYR A 30 14.83 -14.94 13.99
CA TYR A 30 13.90 -14.62 12.92
C TYR A 30 12.54 -14.22 13.48
N ALA A 31 11.89 -13.27 12.80
CA ALA A 31 10.52 -12.90 13.06
C ALA A 31 9.59 -14.09 12.80
N THR A 32 8.69 -14.38 13.74
CA THR A 32 7.66 -15.40 13.56
C THR A 32 6.36 -14.71 13.17
N TYR A 33 5.71 -15.17 12.10
CA TYR A 33 4.42 -14.66 11.63
C TYR A 33 3.32 -15.68 11.96
N PRO A 34 2.80 -15.66 13.20
CA PRO A 34 1.67 -16.51 13.55
C PRO A 34 0.42 -16.05 12.81
N GLY A 35 -0.49 -16.98 12.53
CA GLY A 35 -1.83 -16.65 12.04
C GLY A 35 -2.62 -15.99 13.17
N LEU A 36 -2.57 -14.66 13.26
CA LEU A 36 -3.25 -13.90 14.31
C LEU A 36 -4.76 -13.76 14.02
N THR A 37 -5.55 -13.85 15.07
CA THR A 37 -6.91 -13.30 15.10
C THR A 37 -6.86 -11.77 15.21
N LEU A 38 -7.98 -11.09 14.97
CA LEU A 38 -8.04 -9.62 15.09
C LEU A 38 -7.83 -9.16 16.54
N GLU A 39 -8.33 -9.93 17.50
CA GLU A 39 -8.16 -9.65 18.93
C GLU A 39 -6.69 -9.81 19.36
N GLU A 40 -6.03 -10.89 18.94
CA GLU A 40 -4.61 -11.11 19.24
C GLU A 40 -3.73 -10.04 18.60
N TYR A 41 -4.04 -9.63 17.37
CA TYR A 41 -3.33 -8.54 16.71
C TYR A 41 -3.52 -7.21 17.45
N ALA A 42 -4.75 -6.90 17.90
CA ALA A 42 -5.01 -5.70 18.67
C ALA A 42 -4.28 -5.72 20.02
N ALA A 43 -4.29 -6.87 20.72
CA ALA A 43 -3.58 -7.05 21.98
C ALA A 43 -2.06 -6.91 21.80
N LEU A 44 -1.49 -7.52 20.74
CA LEU A 44 -0.06 -7.43 20.41
C LEU A 44 0.39 -5.97 20.22
N ASN A 45 -0.43 -5.17 19.56
CA ASN A 45 -0.12 -3.80 19.17
C ASN A 45 -0.70 -2.74 20.12
N SER A 46 -1.28 -3.16 21.25
CA SER A 46 -1.94 -2.27 22.23
C SER A 46 -3.02 -1.37 21.60
N LEU A 47 -3.73 -1.90 20.60
CA LEU A 47 -4.82 -1.20 19.91
C LEU A 47 -6.14 -1.48 20.60
N ALA A 48 -7.01 -0.47 20.66
CA ALA A 48 -8.39 -0.68 21.06
C ALA A 48 -9.12 -1.48 19.96
N ILE A 49 -9.53 -2.71 20.29
CA ILE A 49 -10.15 -3.64 19.33
C ILE A 49 -11.38 -3.03 18.64
N GLU A 50 -12.19 -2.28 19.37
CA GLU A 50 -13.39 -1.62 18.86
C GLU A 50 -13.06 -0.60 17.76
N ARG A 51 -12.00 0.20 17.97
CA ARG A 51 -11.55 1.20 16.99
C ARG A 51 -10.92 0.54 15.77
N LEU A 52 -10.20 -0.56 15.98
CA LEU A 52 -9.68 -1.37 14.88
C LEU A 52 -10.84 -1.91 14.03
N LEU A 53 -11.85 -2.53 14.64
CA LEU A 53 -13.01 -3.06 13.91
C LEU A 53 -13.78 -1.97 13.16
N GLU A 54 -13.96 -0.79 13.77
CA GLU A 54 -14.59 0.36 13.11
C GLU A 54 -13.81 0.78 11.86
N SER A 55 -12.48 0.88 11.95
CA SER A 55 -11.63 1.24 10.81
C SER A 55 -11.68 0.21 9.68
N LEU A 56 -11.66 -1.09 10.03
CA LEU A 56 -11.74 -2.19 9.07
C LEU A 56 -13.10 -2.20 8.37
N ASN A 57 -14.18 -2.00 9.12
CA ASN A 57 -15.52 -1.95 8.55
C ASN A 57 -15.67 -0.74 7.60
N ALA A 58 -15.18 0.43 7.99
CA ALA A 58 -15.21 1.61 7.13
C ALA A 58 -14.45 1.39 5.80
N ALA A 59 -13.28 0.74 5.85
CA ALA A 59 -12.51 0.41 4.65
C ALA A 59 -13.21 -0.64 3.75
N ALA A 60 -13.82 -1.66 4.36
CA ALA A 60 -14.59 -2.66 3.63
C ALA A 60 -15.84 -2.05 2.96
N GLU A 61 -16.57 -1.19 3.68
CA GLU A 61 -17.74 -0.49 3.15
C GLU A 61 -17.38 0.46 2.01
N ALA A 62 -16.27 1.21 2.14
CA ALA A 62 -15.78 2.08 1.08
C ALA A 62 -15.44 1.28 -0.20
N GLU A 63 -14.82 0.11 -0.05
CA GLU A 63 -14.51 -0.77 -1.19
C GLU A 63 -15.79 -1.28 -1.87
N GLN A 64 -16.75 -1.78 -1.09
CA GLN A 64 -18.04 -2.24 -1.62
C GLN A 64 -18.82 -1.12 -2.31
N PHE A 65 -18.78 0.09 -1.75
CA PHE A 65 -19.41 1.25 -2.37
C PHE A 65 -18.76 1.59 -3.71
N ALA A 66 -17.43 1.60 -3.78
CA ALA A 66 -16.69 1.83 -5.02
C ALA A 66 -16.99 0.75 -6.08
N GLN A 67 -17.12 -0.52 -5.68
CA GLN A 67 -17.50 -1.60 -6.59
C GLN A 67 -18.92 -1.43 -7.15
N ARG A 68 -19.88 -1.02 -6.31
CA ARG A 68 -21.26 -0.77 -6.74
C ARG A 68 -21.36 0.41 -7.71
N THR A 69 -20.66 1.50 -7.43
CA THR A 69 -20.68 2.69 -8.32
C THR A 69 -19.98 2.41 -9.65
N ALA A 70 -18.86 1.67 -9.64
CA ALA A 70 -18.17 1.24 -10.85
C ALA A 70 -18.98 0.21 -11.69
N SER A 71 -19.80 -0.62 -11.04
CA SER A 71 -20.69 -1.54 -11.74
C SER A 71 -21.88 -0.81 -12.35
N ARG A 72 -22.44 0.18 -11.64
CA ARG A 72 -23.57 0.97 -12.10
C ARG A 72 -23.22 1.83 -13.33
N SER A 73 -22.01 2.42 -13.35
CA SER A 73 -21.53 3.16 -14.51
C SER A 73 -21.29 2.29 -15.76
N ARG A 74 -21.09 0.97 -15.59
CA ARG A 74 -20.98 0.02 -16.70
C ARG A 74 -22.34 -0.48 -17.21
N SER A 75 -23.38 -0.43 -16.38
CA SER A 75 -24.76 -0.83 -16.75
C SER A 75 -25.63 0.33 -17.27
N GLU A 76 -25.35 1.58 -16.89
CA GLU A 76 -26.01 2.79 -17.43
C GLU A 76 -25.31 3.28 -18.71
N GLY A 77 -24.90 2.33 -19.56
CA GLY A 77 -24.32 2.60 -20.87
C GLY A 77 -25.31 2.25 -21.97
N ASP A 78 -26.43 2.99 -22.04
CA ASP A 78 -27.24 3.07 -23.26
C ASP A 78 -27.14 4.47 -23.87
N GLU A 79 -26.67 4.47 -25.12
CA GLU A 79 -26.79 5.47 -26.18
C GLU A 79 -26.87 6.96 -25.81
N SER A 80 -25.73 7.66 -25.79
CA SER A 80 -25.55 8.91 -26.55
C SER A 80 -24.15 9.54 -26.35
N GLY A 81 -23.46 9.80 -27.46
CA GLY A 81 -22.77 11.09 -27.61
C GLY A 81 -21.26 11.18 -27.80
N TRP A 82 -20.45 10.12 -27.63
CA TRP A 82 -19.00 10.25 -27.87
C TRP A 82 -18.63 9.76 -29.27
N ARG A 83 -18.66 10.72 -30.19
CA ARG A 83 -18.41 10.57 -31.62
C ARG A 83 -17.16 9.77 -31.96
N ALA A 84 -17.33 8.92 -32.97
CA ALA A 84 -16.44 8.68 -34.10
C ALA A 84 -14.94 8.46 -33.79
N ARG A 85 -14.58 7.17 -33.75
CA ARG A 85 -13.51 6.56 -34.54
C ARG A 85 -12.70 7.56 -35.39
N THR A 86 -11.62 8.09 -34.82
CA THR A 86 -10.45 8.48 -35.59
C THR A 86 -9.34 7.50 -35.24
N THR A 87 -8.88 6.83 -36.29
CA THR A 87 -7.79 5.84 -36.34
C THR A 87 -6.62 6.24 -35.42
N PRO A 88 -6.07 5.34 -34.58
CA PRO A 88 -4.82 5.64 -33.89
C PRO A 88 -3.72 5.83 -34.93
N PRO A 89 -2.77 6.76 -34.74
CA PRO A 89 -1.59 6.82 -35.61
C PRO A 89 -0.88 5.47 -35.56
N VAL A 90 -0.61 4.89 -36.72
CA VAL A 90 0.23 3.70 -36.86
C VAL A 90 1.64 4.11 -36.44
N GLY A 91 2.01 3.77 -35.22
CA GLY A 91 3.31 4.01 -34.63
C GLY A 91 3.39 3.26 -33.31
N SER A 92 4.46 2.50 -33.12
CA SER A 92 4.73 1.74 -31.90
C SER A 92 4.73 2.66 -30.69
N ILE A 93 3.64 2.65 -29.91
CA ILE A 93 3.58 3.22 -28.56
C ILE A 93 4.36 2.27 -27.65
N GLY A 94 5.68 2.26 -27.84
CA GLY A 94 6.62 1.77 -26.86
C GLY A 94 6.86 2.89 -25.85
N TYR A 95 6.71 2.57 -24.57
CA TYR A 95 7.25 3.39 -23.49
C TYR A 95 8.78 3.35 -23.59
N THR A 96 9.39 4.23 -24.37
CA THR A 96 10.80 4.60 -24.17
C THR A 96 10.79 5.95 -23.47
N GLY A 97 10.96 5.91 -22.14
CA GLY A 97 11.24 7.12 -21.37
C GLY A 97 12.49 7.78 -21.95
N SER A 98 12.35 9.01 -22.43
CA SER A 98 13.50 9.80 -22.83
C SER A 98 14.35 10.08 -21.59
N TYR A 99 15.54 9.47 -21.51
CA TYR A 99 16.57 9.88 -20.56
C TYR A 99 16.86 11.36 -20.83
N ARG A 100 16.56 12.22 -19.86
CA ARG A 100 17.05 13.60 -19.92
C ARG A 100 18.47 13.56 -19.38
N GLU A 101 19.45 13.96 -20.20
CA GLU A 101 20.83 14.10 -19.76
C GLU A 101 20.88 15.02 -18.53
N PRO A 102 21.55 14.62 -17.44
CA PRO A 102 21.81 15.51 -16.32
C PRO A 102 22.59 16.73 -16.81
N SER A 103 22.14 17.93 -16.46
CA SER A 103 22.89 19.17 -16.70
C SER A 103 24.26 19.08 -16.04
N ALA A 104 25.31 19.64 -16.66
CA ALA A 104 26.70 19.60 -16.17
C ALA A 104 26.95 20.30 -14.81
N ASP A 105 25.89 20.79 -14.17
CA ASP A 105 25.91 21.55 -12.91
C ASP A 105 25.38 20.70 -11.73
N VAL A 106 25.58 19.39 -11.78
CA VAL A 106 25.27 18.49 -10.66
C VAL A 106 26.42 18.57 -9.65
N VAL A 107 26.16 19.21 -8.51
CA VAL A 107 27.06 19.19 -7.36
C VAL A 107 26.94 17.83 -6.68
N GLU A 108 27.97 17.00 -6.84
CA GLU A 108 28.07 15.71 -6.16
C GLU A 108 28.39 15.95 -4.67
N VAL A 109 27.39 15.79 -3.80
CA VAL A 109 27.58 15.90 -2.34
C VAL A 109 27.87 14.51 -1.81
N SER A 110 29.12 14.26 -1.41
CA SER A 110 29.51 13.04 -0.70
C SER A 110 28.98 13.10 0.74
N VAL A 111 28.05 12.19 1.09
CA VAL A 111 27.44 12.11 2.43
C VAL A 111 28.05 10.94 3.22
N VAL A 112 29.38 10.81 3.24
CA VAL A 112 30.06 9.88 4.14
C VAL A 112 30.38 10.62 5.43
N SER A 113 29.56 10.41 6.46
CA SER A 113 29.91 10.79 7.83
C SER A 113 30.89 9.76 8.40
N VAL A 114 32.15 10.18 8.58
CA VAL A 114 33.14 9.40 9.34
C VAL A 114 32.71 9.42 10.82
N LEU A 115 32.41 8.26 11.37
CA LEU A 115 32.17 8.08 12.79
C LEU A 115 33.54 8.09 13.50
N GLU A 116 34.01 9.25 13.96
CA GLU A 116 35.17 9.29 14.85
C GLU A 116 34.80 8.64 16.19
N ALA A 117 35.40 7.48 16.48
CA ALA A 117 35.30 6.84 17.78
C ALA A 117 36.18 7.61 18.78
N ARG A 118 35.56 8.25 19.77
CA ARG A 118 36.27 8.71 20.98
C ARG A 118 35.44 8.42 22.22
N GLY A 119 35.64 7.25 22.80
CA GLY A 119 35.33 6.99 24.20
C GLY A 119 36.50 7.44 25.10
N PRO A 120 36.24 7.84 26.35
CA PRO A 120 37.31 8.11 27.32
C PRO A 120 37.89 6.81 27.91
N ASP A 121 39.21 6.79 28.16
CA ASP A 121 39.89 5.81 29.03
C ASP A 121 39.54 6.05 30.51
#